data_AF-A0A7S7S4A5-F1
#
_entry.id   AF-A0A7S7S4A5-F1
#
_cell.length_a   1.000
_cell.length_b   1.000
_cell.length_c   1.000
_cell.angle_alpha   90.00
_cell.angle_beta   90.00
_cell.angle_gamma   90.00
#
_symmetry.space_group_name_H-M   'P 1'
#
loop_
_entity.id
_entity.type
_entity.pdbx_description
1 polymer ?
#
loop_
_entity_poly.entity_id
_entity_poly.type
_entity_poly.pdbx_seq_one_letter_code
_entity_poly.pdbx_strand_id
1 'polypeptide(L)'
;MNLPNKITGFLKETNESFDSHNILHLNTFPGTKNTTLAFIQNSHFIAFEIDKSFTPGRYKLSHSKKEEHVQVIYNVPNPNGGSDPYPAISGTFEIVSNEDNILEAKFAFIAAKADDREKIITVERGEYYIKNFNATP
;
A
#
# COMPACT_ATOMS: atom_id res chain seq x y z
N MET A 1 -21.12 12.11 -1.93
CA MET A 1 -19.98 13.05 -2.04
C MET A 1 -18.84 12.26 -2.68
N ASN A 2 -18.30 12.68 -3.84
CA ASN A 2 -17.29 11.90 -4.55
C ASN A 2 -15.89 12.21 -4.01
N LEU A 3 -15.42 11.47 -3.01
CA LEU A 3 -14.04 11.62 -2.51
C LEU A 3 -13.03 11.21 -3.59
N PRO A 4 -11.93 11.94 -3.81
CA PRO A 4 -10.86 11.49 -4.70
C PRO A 4 -10.16 10.26 -4.11
N ASN A 5 -9.45 9.52 -4.96
CA ASN A 5 -8.51 8.50 -4.50
C ASN A 5 -7.56 9.11 -3.47
N LYS A 6 -7.36 8.43 -2.34
CA LYS A 6 -6.60 8.97 -1.23
C LYS A 6 -6.01 7.86 -0.38
N ILE A 7 -4.73 7.97 -0.07
CA ILE A 7 -4.02 7.07 0.83
C ILE A 7 -3.29 7.93 1.87
N THR A 8 -3.60 7.72 3.14
CA THR A 8 -3.03 8.49 4.25
C THR A 8 -2.49 7.56 5.32
N GLY A 9 -1.70 8.10 6.23
CA GLY A 9 -1.28 7.36 7.42
C GLY A 9 -0.33 8.12 8.30
N PHE A 10 0.32 7.40 9.20
CA PHE A 10 1.24 7.95 10.20
C PHE A 10 2.52 7.12 10.28
N LEU A 11 3.66 7.78 10.03
CA LEU A 11 5.00 7.21 10.09
C LEU A 11 5.57 7.39 11.49
N LYS A 12 5.92 6.28 12.13
CA LYS A 12 6.42 6.28 13.52
C LYS A 12 7.79 6.92 13.62
N GLU A 13 8.69 6.59 12.70
CA GLU A 13 10.11 6.96 12.77
C GLU A 13 10.32 8.47 12.65
N THR A 14 9.47 9.16 11.89
CA THR A 14 9.50 10.61 11.74
C THR A 14 8.46 11.32 12.60
N ASN A 15 7.55 10.59 13.26
CA ASN A 15 6.43 11.14 14.04
C ASN A 15 5.56 12.10 13.19
N GLU A 16 5.29 11.71 11.94
CA GLU A 16 4.61 12.55 10.95
C GLU A 16 3.43 11.81 10.30
N SER A 17 2.37 12.55 10.03
CA SER A 17 1.29 12.10 9.16
C SER A 17 1.69 12.28 7.69
N PHE A 18 1.34 11.30 6.85
CA PHE A 18 1.47 11.42 5.41
C PHE A 18 0.11 11.47 4.71
N ASP A 19 0.09 12.14 3.58
CA ASP A 19 -1.04 12.20 2.66
C ASP A 19 -0.49 12.01 1.24
N SER A 20 -1.11 11.13 0.46
CA SER A 20 -0.74 10.91 -0.92
C SER A 20 -1.03 12.16 -1.75
N HIS A 21 0.01 12.74 -2.35
CA HIS A 21 -0.16 13.87 -3.28
C HIS A 21 -0.45 13.41 -4.71
N ASN A 22 -0.08 12.17 -5.04
CA ASN A 22 -0.42 11.53 -6.30
C ASN A 22 -0.67 10.03 -6.09
N ILE A 23 -1.61 9.48 -6.84
CA ILE A 23 -1.92 8.05 -6.85
C ILE A 23 -2.00 7.56 -8.28
N LEU A 24 -1.17 6.57 -8.61
CA LEU A 24 -1.28 5.80 -9.84
C LEU A 24 -1.93 4.46 -9.52
N HIS A 25 -3.11 4.21 -10.06
CA HIS A 25 -3.79 2.93 -9.95
C HIS A 25 -3.74 2.20 -11.30
N LEU A 26 -3.19 0.98 -11.29
CA LEU A 26 -2.99 0.15 -12.47
C LEU A 26 -3.93 -1.05 -12.40
N ASN A 27 -4.99 -0.98 -13.20
CA ASN A 27 -5.90 -2.09 -13.43
C ASN A 27 -5.25 -3.01 -14.47
N THR A 28 -4.58 -4.06 -14.03
CA THR A 28 -3.90 -4.97 -14.96
C THR A 28 -4.93 -5.82 -15.69
N PHE A 29 -4.92 -5.88 -17.03
CA PHE A 29 -5.70 -6.88 -17.78
C PHE A 29 -4.91 -7.37 -18.99
N PRO A 30 -4.64 -8.68 -19.13
CA PRO A 30 -4.98 -9.76 -18.20
C PRO A 30 -4.15 -9.69 -16.89
N GLY A 31 -4.76 -10.05 -15.75
CA GLY A 31 -4.07 -10.05 -14.45
C GLY A 31 -5.01 -10.31 -13.26
N THR A 32 -4.50 -10.96 -12.22
CA THR A 32 -5.24 -11.33 -10.99
C THR A 32 -5.16 -10.28 -9.89
N LYS A 33 -4.29 -9.27 -10.03
CA LYS A 33 -4.02 -8.23 -9.03
C LYS A 33 -4.15 -6.83 -9.60
N ASN A 34 -4.53 -5.88 -8.76
CA ASN A 34 -4.37 -4.47 -9.05
C ASN A 34 -3.20 -3.91 -8.26
N THR A 35 -2.48 -2.98 -8.87
CA THR A 35 -1.36 -2.28 -8.23
C THR A 35 -1.73 -0.83 -8.02
N THR A 36 -1.51 -0.33 -6.80
CA THR A 36 -1.67 1.09 -6.48
C THR A 36 -0.36 1.65 -5.97
N LEU A 37 0.12 2.71 -6.61
CA LEU A 37 1.29 3.48 -6.16
C LEU A 37 0.80 4.78 -5.54
N ALA A 38 1.04 4.96 -4.25
CA ALA A 38 0.76 6.18 -3.51
C ALA A 38 2.04 6.96 -3.30
N PHE A 39 2.19 8.10 -3.97
CA PHE A 39 3.34 8.98 -3.79
C PHE A 39 3.08 9.92 -2.61
N ILE A 40 4.03 9.96 -1.67
CA ILE A 40 3.94 10.70 -0.42
C ILE A 40 5.14 11.66 -0.30
N GLN A 41 5.30 12.31 0.86
CA GLN A 41 6.34 13.31 1.09
C GLN A 41 7.75 12.78 0.80
N ASN A 42 8.66 13.71 0.50
CA ASN A 42 10.09 13.44 0.29
C ASN A 42 10.38 12.44 -0.84
N SER A 43 9.50 12.34 -1.85
CA SER A 43 9.62 11.40 -2.98
C SER A 43 9.54 9.92 -2.59
N HIS A 44 9.06 9.61 -1.38
CA HIS A 44 8.72 8.25 -1.01
C HIS A 44 7.42 7.82 -1.71
N PHE A 45 7.22 6.51 -1.84
CA PHE A 45 5.94 5.97 -2.27
C PHE A 45 5.65 4.61 -1.66
N ILE A 46 4.37 4.27 -1.58
CA ILE A 46 3.89 2.97 -1.09
C ILE A 46 3.22 2.25 -2.25
N ALA A 47 3.66 1.03 -2.53
CA ALA A 47 3.05 0.14 -3.50
C ALA A 47 2.16 -0.87 -2.77
N PHE A 48 0.90 -0.96 -3.19
CA PHE A 48 -0.06 -1.97 -2.76
C PHE A 48 -0.39 -2.87 -3.94
N GLU A 49 -0.20 -4.17 -3.77
CA GLU A 49 -0.67 -5.19 -4.72
C GLU A 49 -1.75 -6.00 -4.04
N ILE A 50 -2.95 -5.99 -4.61
CA ILE A 50 -4.14 -6.58 -3.99
C ILE A 50 -4.83 -7.45 -5.04
N ASP A 51 -5.11 -8.71 -4.68
CA ASP A 51 -5.89 -9.63 -5.50
C ASP A 51 -7.24 -9.04 -5.85
N LYS A 52 -7.73 -9.23 -7.08
CA LYS A 52 -9.05 -8.76 -7.51
C LYS A 52 -10.21 -9.55 -6.91
N SER A 53 -9.97 -10.80 -6.56
CA SER A 53 -10.96 -11.72 -5.97
C SER A 53 -10.95 -11.68 -4.43
N PHE A 54 -10.54 -10.57 -3.84
CA PHE A 54 -10.53 -10.39 -2.40
C PHE A 54 -11.94 -10.39 -1.81
N THR A 55 -12.03 -10.69 -0.52
CA THR A 55 -13.26 -10.62 0.28
C THR A 55 -13.06 -9.59 1.39
N PRO A 56 -14.09 -8.84 1.80
CA PRO A 56 -14.00 -7.99 2.99
C PRO A 56 -13.53 -8.77 4.21
N GLY A 57 -12.63 -8.16 4.99
CA GLY A 57 -11.97 -8.83 6.11
C GLY A 57 -10.54 -8.41 6.33
N ARG A 58 -9.89 -9.03 7.31
CA ARG A 58 -8.55 -8.68 7.76
C ARG A 58 -7.50 -9.64 7.22
N TYR A 59 -6.58 -9.11 6.44
CA TYR A 59 -5.43 -9.79 5.86
C TYR A 59 -4.18 -9.51 6.69
N LYS A 60 -3.36 -10.54 6.91
CA LYS A 60 -2.04 -10.38 7.52
C LYS A 60 -1.04 -10.00 6.44
N LEU A 61 -0.24 -8.99 6.73
CA LEU A 61 0.93 -8.65 5.93
C LEU A 61 2.10 -9.43 6.49
N SER A 62 2.80 -10.19 5.65
CA SER A 62 3.96 -10.98 6.05
C SER A 62 5.02 -10.97 4.97
N HIS A 63 6.29 -11.08 5.38
CA HIS A 63 7.37 -11.28 4.42
C HIS A 63 7.52 -12.76 4.11
N SER A 64 6.65 -13.20 3.21
CA SER A 64 6.55 -14.53 2.65
C SER A 64 7.11 -14.50 1.23
N LYS A 65 7.90 -15.50 0.83
CA LYS A 65 8.28 -15.70 -0.59
C LYS A 65 7.09 -16.15 -1.43
N LYS A 66 5.99 -16.56 -0.79
CA LYS A 66 4.77 -16.92 -1.48
C LYS A 66 4.00 -15.64 -1.80
N GLU A 67 3.34 -15.69 -2.94
CA GLU A 67 2.41 -14.66 -3.33
C GLU A 67 1.23 -14.65 -2.35
N GLU A 68 0.99 -13.49 -1.74
CA GLU A 68 -0.10 -13.27 -0.79
C GLU A 68 -1.21 -12.44 -1.45
N HIS A 69 -2.42 -12.47 -0.85
CA HIS A 69 -3.57 -11.70 -1.32
C HIS A 69 -3.37 -10.19 -1.29
N VAL A 70 -2.60 -9.72 -0.30
CA VAL A 70 -2.21 -8.30 -0.18
C VAL A 70 -0.72 -8.24 0.10
N GLN A 71 -0.01 -7.51 -0.74
CA GLN A 71 1.42 -7.23 -0.58
C GLN A 71 1.64 -5.73 -0.56
N VAL A 72 2.53 -5.28 0.33
CA VAL A 72 2.82 -3.86 0.52
C VAL A 72 4.34 -3.66 0.52
N ILE A 73 4.80 -2.68 -0.24
CA ILE A 73 6.20 -2.28 -0.30
C ILE A 73 6.29 -0.77 -0.11
N TYR A 74 6.99 -0.35 0.94
CA TYR A 74 7.35 1.04 1.14
C TYR A 74 8.68 1.32 0.42
N ASN A 75 8.74 2.36 -0.40
CA ASN A 75 9.91 2.68 -1.20
C ASN A 75 10.52 4.00 -0.73
N VAL A 76 11.80 3.95 -0.38
CA VAL A 76 12.59 5.12 0.03
C VAL A 76 13.46 5.55 -1.16
N PRO A 77 13.41 6.81 -1.62
CA PRO A 77 14.28 7.25 -2.70
C PRO A 77 15.75 7.11 -2.30
N ASN A 78 16.59 6.68 -3.25
CA ASN A 78 18.02 6.56 -3.03
C ASN A 78 18.80 7.63 -3.83
N PRO A 79 20.04 7.96 -3.43
CA PRO A 79 20.83 9.02 -4.07
C PRO A 79 21.15 8.78 -5.55
N ASN A 80 21.00 7.55 -6.05
CA ASN A 80 21.35 7.15 -7.42
C ASN A 80 20.16 7.29 -8.39
N GLY A 81 19.08 7.95 -7.99
CA GLY A 81 17.89 8.16 -8.83
C GLY A 81 16.93 6.99 -8.87
N GLY A 82 17.07 6.01 -7.97
CA GLY A 82 16.13 4.89 -7.79
C GLY A 82 15.42 4.94 -6.44
N SER A 83 14.87 3.80 -6.03
CA SER A 83 14.31 3.62 -4.69
C SER A 83 14.79 2.30 -4.09
N ASP A 84 15.03 2.32 -2.78
CA ASP A 84 15.29 1.14 -1.99
C ASP A 84 13.96 0.55 -1.50
N PRO A 85 13.66 -0.73 -1.77
CA PRO A 85 12.40 -1.35 -1.36
C PRO A 85 12.46 -1.84 0.08
N TYR A 86 11.39 -1.53 0.82
CA TYR A 86 11.11 -2.00 2.18
C TYR A 86 9.80 -2.78 2.11
N PRO A 87 9.83 -4.10 1.81
CA PRO A 87 8.64 -4.93 1.86
C PRO A 87 8.09 -5.04 3.28
N ALA A 88 6.77 -5.08 3.42
CA ALA A 88 6.11 -5.33 4.70
C ALA A 88 6.50 -6.72 5.25
N ILE A 89 6.99 -6.74 6.49
CA ILE A 89 7.38 -7.96 7.20
C ILE A 89 6.35 -8.42 8.23
N SER A 90 5.54 -7.48 8.73
CA SER A 90 4.41 -7.74 9.60
C SER A 90 3.39 -6.62 9.47
N GLY A 91 2.14 -6.90 9.78
CA GLY A 91 1.09 -5.88 9.74
C GLY A 91 -0.26 -6.46 9.41
N THR A 92 -1.22 -5.57 9.21
CA THR A 92 -2.57 -5.93 8.80
C THR A 92 -3.12 -4.96 7.77
N PHE A 93 -3.88 -5.50 6.84
CA PHE A 93 -4.68 -4.76 5.86
C PHE A 93 -6.12 -5.22 6.01
N GLU A 94 -7.00 -4.34 6.46
CA GLU A 94 -8.41 -4.62 6.72
C GLU A 94 -9.26 -3.96 5.66
N ILE A 95 -9.89 -4.77 4.83
CA ILE A 95 -10.82 -4.31 3.82
C ILE A 95 -12.17 -4.07 4.51
N VAL A 96 -12.56 -2.80 4.57
CA VAL A 96 -13.77 -2.32 5.23
C VAL A 96 -14.96 -2.44 4.29
N SER A 97 -14.80 -2.01 3.04
CA SER A 97 -15.86 -2.06 2.03
C SER A 97 -15.27 -2.21 0.61
N ASN A 98 -16.08 -2.76 -0.30
CA ASN A 98 -15.83 -2.81 -1.74
C ASN A 98 -17.14 -2.62 -2.52
N GLU A 99 -17.92 -1.64 -2.12
CA GLU A 99 -19.20 -1.32 -2.75
C GLU A 99 -18.98 -0.38 -3.93
N ASP A 100 -19.75 -0.55 -5.01
CA ASP A 100 -19.69 0.31 -6.20
C ASP A 100 -18.27 0.50 -6.81
N ASN A 101 -17.43 -0.56 -6.74
CA ASN A 101 -16.01 -0.54 -7.13
C ASN A 101 -15.14 0.45 -6.34
N ILE A 102 -15.53 0.82 -5.12
CA ILE A 102 -14.76 1.65 -4.21
C ILE A 102 -14.16 0.74 -3.14
N LEU A 103 -12.84 0.58 -3.17
CA LEU A 103 -12.12 -0.16 -2.15
C LEU A 103 -11.74 0.78 -1.01
N GLU A 104 -12.32 0.53 0.17
CA GLU A 104 -11.95 1.18 1.41
C GLU A 104 -11.25 0.17 2.34
N ALA A 105 -10.08 0.54 2.83
CA ALA A 105 -9.33 -0.31 3.74
C ALA A 105 -8.55 0.49 4.78
N LYS A 106 -8.24 -0.16 5.90
CA LYS A 106 -7.33 0.33 6.92
C LYS A 106 -6.07 -0.51 6.89
N PHE A 107 -4.92 0.10 7.14
CA PHE A 107 -3.67 -0.63 7.17
C PHE A 107 -2.74 -0.16 8.28
N ALA A 108 -1.89 -1.07 8.74
CA ALA A 108 -0.77 -0.80 9.62
C ALA A 108 0.29 -1.87 9.36
N PHE A 109 1.56 -1.49 9.25
CA PHE A 109 2.63 -2.44 8.98
C PHE A 109 3.99 -1.97 9.44
N ILE A 110 4.88 -2.94 9.62
CA ILE A 110 6.32 -2.75 9.72
C ILE A 110 6.91 -3.30 8.42
N ALA A 111 7.70 -2.49 7.76
CA ALA A 111 8.49 -2.84 6.59
C ALA A 111 9.97 -2.78 6.92
N ALA A 112 10.79 -3.60 6.27
CA ALA A 112 12.23 -3.62 6.50
C ALA A 112 12.98 -3.64 5.18
N LYS A 113 14.17 -3.02 5.12
CA LYS A 113 15.00 -3.04 3.91
C LYS A 113 15.37 -4.49 3.60
N ALA A 114 15.23 -4.89 2.33
CA ALA A 114 15.41 -6.28 1.91
C ALA A 114 16.76 -6.88 2.37
N ASP A 115 17.84 -6.08 2.28
CA ASP A 115 19.21 -6.50 2.60
C ASP A 115 19.68 -6.07 4.00
N ASP A 116 18.87 -5.32 4.74
CA ASP A 116 19.23 -4.77 6.06
C ASP A 116 17.98 -4.68 6.95
N ARG A 117 17.72 -5.75 7.70
CA ARG A 117 16.51 -5.87 8.53
C ARG A 117 16.51 -4.98 9.77
N GLU A 118 17.62 -4.31 10.10
CA GLU A 118 17.66 -3.32 11.17
C GLU A 118 17.06 -1.98 10.70
N LYS A 119 17.06 -1.72 9.39
CA LYS A 119 16.39 -0.56 8.80
C LYS A 119 14.91 -0.85 8.58
N ILE A 120 14.08 -0.32 9.48
CA ILE A 120 12.63 -0.48 9.44
C ILE A 120 11.89 0.82 9.16
N ILE A 121 10.68 0.69 8.62
CA ILE A 121 9.67 1.73 8.50
C ILE A 121 8.38 1.21 9.12
N THR A 122 7.75 1.99 9.98
CA THR A 122 6.51 1.62 10.65
C THR A 122 5.41 2.59 10.28
N VAL A 123 4.36 2.07 9.66
CA VAL A 123 3.08 2.78 9.51
C VAL A 123 2.13 2.27 10.59
N GLU A 124 1.85 3.09 11.60
CA GLU A 124 1.03 2.66 12.76
C GLU A 124 -0.47 2.63 12.44
N ARG A 125 -0.91 3.54 11.58
CA ARG A 125 -2.29 3.64 11.10
C ARG A 125 -2.28 4.25 9.71
N GLY A 126 -3.13 3.73 8.84
CA GLY A 126 -3.29 4.22 7.49
C GLY A 126 -4.69 3.90 6.96
N GLU A 127 -5.13 4.74 6.03
CA GLU A 127 -6.42 4.62 5.36
C GLU A 127 -6.17 4.57 3.85
N TYR A 128 -6.84 3.65 3.19
CA TYR A 128 -6.75 3.39 1.76
C TYR A 128 -8.14 3.56 1.17
N TYR A 129 -8.26 4.47 0.21
CA TYR A 129 -9.50 4.75 -0.50
C TYR A 129 -9.20 4.84 -2.00
N ILE A 130 -9.63 3.84 -2.77
CA ILE A 130 -9.49 3.83 -4.24
C ILE A 130 -10.83 3.54 -4.89
N LYS A 131 -11.25 4.46 -5.76
CA LYS A 131 -12.39 4.29 -6.64
C LYS A 131 -12.02 3.51 -7.88
N ASN A 132 -13.04 2.93 -8.50
CA ASN A 132 -12.92 2.17 -9.74
C ASN A 132 -11.85 1.06 -9.62
N PHE A 133 -11.74 0.47 -8.42
CA PHE A 133 -10.68 -0.49 -8.10
C PHE A 133 -10.69 -1.69 -9.06
N ASN A 134 -11.87 -2.19 -9.41
CA ASN A 134 -12.04 -3.27 -10.38
C ASN A 134 -12.57 -2.80 -11.74
N ALA A 135 -12.48 -1.51 -12.07
CA ALA A 135 -12.94 -1.03 -13.36
C ALA A 135 -12.09 -1.64 -14.49
N THR A 136 -12.74 -2.19 -15.51
CA THR A 136 -12.07 -2.55 -16.76
C THR A 136 -11.51 -1.29 -17.43
N PRO A 137 -10.28 -1.33 -17.99
CA PRO A 137 -9.70 -0.22 -18.75
C PRO A 137 -10.58 0.26 -19.91
#